data_AF-A0A5B1LU13-F1
#
_entry.id   AF-A0A5B1LU13-F1
#
_cell.length_a   1.000
_cell.length_b   1.000
_cell.length_c   1.000
_cell.angle_alpha   90.00
_cell.angle_beta   90.00
_cell.angle_gamma   90.00
#
_symmetry.space_group_name_H-M   'P 1'
#
loop_
_entity.id
_entity.type
_entity.pdbx_description
1 polymer ?
#
loop_
_entity_poly.entity_id
_entity_poly.type
_entity_poly.pdbx_seq_one_letter_code
_entity_poly.pdbx_strand_id
1 'polypeptide(L)'
;MPTRYVDRSALVALLRDSRDPLAERATAALDPTGVEMVPVTSGGLDSATYEVRLARAEASEGPRTGGLRAFVEALARPMAEAETLSFRGRDGSQFIVLLDSGQVVAITVIESA
;
A
#
# COMPACT_ATOMS: atom_id res chain seq x y z
N MET A 1 6.21 0.46 -15.40
CA MET A 1 5.74 1.76 -15.93
C MET A 1 4.35 1.99 -15.36
N PRO A 2 4.03 3.18 -14.84
CA PRO A 2 2.68 3.46 -14.33
C PRO A 2 1.66 3.37 -15.46
N THR A 3 0.50 2.76 -15.18
CA THR A 3 -0.59 2.57 -16.14
C THR A 3 -1.62 3.67 -16.06
N ARG A 4 -1.80 4.27 -14.89
CA ARG A 4 -2.67 5.42 -14.66
C ARG A 4 -2.18 6.23 -13.47
N TYR A 5 -2.81 7.36 -13.23
CA TYR A 5 -2.59 8.18 -12.04
C TYR A 5 -3.93 8.41 -11.34
N VAL A 6 -3.91 8.44 -10.01
CA VAL A 6 -5.05 8.86 -9.20
C VAL A 6 -4.71 10.16 -8.51
N ASP A 7 -5.65 11.10 -8.51
CA ASP A 7 -5.55 12.27 -7.65
C ASP A 7 -5.86 11.91 -6.19
N ARG A 8 -5.58 12.86 -5.31
CA ARG A 8 -5.85 12.73 -3.87
C ARG A 8 -7.30 12.37 -3.55
N SER A 9 -8.28 12.99 -4.22
CA SER A 9 -9.69 12.76 -3.92
C SER A 9 -10.11 11.33 -4.27
N ALA A 10 -9.62 10.82 -5.40
CA ALA A 10 -9.81 9.44 -5.81
C ALA A 10 -9.11 8.47 -4.85
N LEU A 11 -7.89 8.78 -4.40
CA LEU A 11 -7.18 7.96 -3.42
C LEU A 11 -7.90 7.92 -2.06
N VAL A 12 -8.41 9.05 -1.59
CA VAL A 12 -9.22 9.11 -0.35
C VAL A 12 -10.49 8.28 -0.50
N ALA A 13 -11.17 8.33 -1.65
CA ALA A 13 -12.35 7.50 -1.90
C ALA A 13 -12.00 6.01 -1.84
N LEU A 14 -10.93 5.58 -2.53
CA LEU A 14 -10.45 4.20 -2.52
C LEU A 14 -10.12 3.70 -1.10
N LEU A 15 -9.45 4.52 -0.29
CA LEU A 15 -9.10 4.16 1.08
C LEU A 15 -10.32 4.13 2.00
N ARG A 16 -11.29 5.03 1.82
CA ARG A 16 -12.51 5.05 2.64
C ARG A 16 -13.43 3.86 2.38
N ASP A 17 -13.45 3.37 1.15
CA ASP A 17 -14.25 2.20 0.78
C ASP A 17 -13.57 0.87 1.20
N SER A 18 -12.30 0.93 1.60
CA SER A 18 -11.52 -0.21 2.07
C SER A 18 -11.98 -0.72 3.43
N ARG A 19 -11.87 -2.05 3.63
CA ARG A 19 -12.01 -2.70 4.95
C ARG A 19 -10.68 -2.94 5.66
N ASP A 20 -9.57 -2.56 5.03
CA ASP A 20 -8.23 -2.74 5.61
C ASP A 20 -8.07 -1.84 6.86
N PRO A 21 -7.62 -2.37 8.01
CA PRO A 21 -7.45 -1.58 9.24
C PRO A 21 -6.47 -0.40 9.11
N LEU A 22 -5.54 -0.44 8.15
CA LEU A 22 -4.61 0.65 7.90
C LEU A 22 -5.19 1.72 6.98
N ALA A 23 -6.36 1.53 6.40
CA ALA A 23 -6.93 2.48 5.44
C ALA A 23 -7.29 3.83 6.09
N GLU A 24 -7.79 3.82 7.32
CA GLU A 24 -8.03 5.04 8.09
C GLU A 24 -6.72 5.78 8.40
N ARG A 25 -5.68 5.05 8.83
CA ARG A 25 -4.35 5.61 9.09
C ARG A 25 -3.74 6.19 7.82
N ALA A 26 -3.82 5.47 6.71
CA ALA A 26 -3.35 5.88 5.40
C ALA A 26 -4.06 7.16 4.92
N THR A 27 -5.38 7.22 5.08
CA THR A 27 -6.20 8.41 4.74
C THR A 27 -5.80 9.61 5.57
N ALA A 28 -5.59 9.43 6.89
CA ALA A 28 -5.20 10.50 7.80
C ALA A 28 -3.75 10.99 7.58
N ALA A 29 -2.90 10.14 7.00
CA ALA A 29 -1.50 10.45 6.71
C ALA A 29 -1.31 11.24 5.41
N LEU A 30 -2.29 11.27 4.50
CA LEU A 30 -2.20 12.02 3.26
C LEU A 30 -1.95 13.52 3.51
N ASP A 31 -0.97 14.09 2.83
CA ASP A 31 -0.68 15.52 2.90
C ASP A 31 -1.82 16.31 2.23
N PRO A 32 -2.55 17.15 2.97
CA PRO A 32 -3.64 17.94 2.40
C PRO A 32 -3.16 19.08 1.48
N THR A 33 -1.88 19.43 1.55
CA THR A 33 -1.27 20.53 0.80
C THR A 33 -0.54 20.07 -0.46
N GLY A 34 -0.31 18.76 -0.59
CA GLY A 34 0.29 18.17 -1.79
C GLY A 34 -0.70 18.08 -2.95
N VAL A 35 -0.30 18.60 -4.12
CA VAL A 35 -0.91 18.20 -5.41
C VAL A 35 -0.34 16.83 -5.77
N GLU A 36 -0.77 15.80 -5.04
CA GLU A 36 -0.22 14.45 -5.18
C GLU A 36 -1.04 13.68 -6.22
N MET A 37 -0.49 13.54 -7.42
CA MET A 37 -0.92 12.53 -8.38
C MET A 37 -0.14 11.26 -8.08
N VAL A 38 -0.83 10.24 -7.60
CA VAL A 38 -0.20 8.97 -7.21
C VAL A 38 -0.21 8.02 -8.40
N PRO A 39 0.97 7.54 -8.86
CA PRO A 39 1.03 6.56 -9.93
C PRO A 39 0.45 5.23 -9.46
N VAL A 40 -0.39 4.64 -10.31
CA VAL A 40 -0.87 3.27 -10.18
C VAL A 40 -0.15 2.43 -11.23
N THR A 41 0.44 1.33 -10.81
CA THR A 41 1.18 0.41 -11.67
C THR A 41 0.42 -0.89 -11.78
N SER A 42 0.16 -1.34 -13.00
CA SER A 42 -0.41 -2.66 -13.25
C SER A 42 0.58 -3.77 -12.95
N GLY A 43 0.07 -4.90 -12.48
CA GLY A 43 0.85 -6.06 -12.08
C GLY A 43 0.98 -6.11 -10.57
N GLY A 44 0.92 -7.34 -10.06
CA GLY A 44 1.23 -7.62 -8.67
C GLY A 44 2.69 -7.36 -8.35
N LEU A 45 2.97 -7.08 -7.08
CA LEU A 45 4.34 -7.09 -6.58
C LEU A 45 4.88 -8.52 -6.58
N ASP A 46 6.20 -8.66 -6.72
CA ASP A 46 6.85 -9.95 -6.57
C ASP A 46 6.66 -10.49 -5.14
N SER A 47 5.91 -11.58 -5.01
CA SER A 47 5.60 -12.19 -3.72
C SER A 47 6.86 -12.65 -2.99
N ALA A 48 7.85 -13.19 -3.71
CA ALA A 48 9.11 -13.66 -3.12
C ALA A 48 9.87 -12.51 -2.44
N THR A 49 9.89 -11.32 -3.05
CA THR A 49 10.47 -10.12 -2.44
C THR A 49 9.79 -9.76 -1.11
N TYR A 50 8.46 -9.87 -1.04
CA TYR A 50 7.71 -9.51 0.18
C TYR A 50 7.75 -10.59 1.25
N GLU A 51 7.87 -11.86 0.89
CA GLU A 51 8.14 -12.96 1.83
C GLU A 51 9.49 -12.76 2.54
N VAL A 52 10.55 -12.39 1.79
CA VAL A 52 11.85 -12.05 2.38
C VAL A 52 11.75 -10.84 3.32
N ARG A 53 10.99 -9.81 2.93
CA ARG A 53 10.76 -8.63 3.79
C ARG A 53 10.02 -9.00 5.07
N LEU A 54 9.02 -9.88 4.99
CA LEU A 54 8.28 -10.36 6.15
C LEU A 54 9.20 -11.14 7.09
N ALA A 55 9.97 -12.09 6.57
CA ALA A 55 10.90 -12.88 7.38
C ALA A 55 11.92 -11.99 8.12
N ARG A 56 12.44 -10.96 7.44
CA ARG A 56 13.35 -9.97 8.06
C ARG A 56 12.64 -9.13 9.13
N ALA A 57 11.44 -8.62 8.85
CA ALA A 57 10.67 -7.86 9.82
C ALA A 57 10.35 -8.68 11.09
N GLU A 58 10.00 -9.96 10.93
CA GLU A 58 9.76 -10.88 12.04
C GLU A 58 11.03 -11.19 12.84
N ALA A 59 12.19 -11.21 12.18
CA ALA A 59 13.51 -11.27 12.82
C ALA A 59 13.97 -9.93 13.44
N SER A 60 13.14 -8.87 13.39
CA SER A 60 13.50 -7.51 13.80
C SER A 60 14.68 -6.92 12.99
N GLU A 61 14.86 -7.37 11.76
CA GLU A 61 15.86 -6.88 10.82
C GLU A 61 15.22 -5.89 9.84
N GLY A 62 15.62 -4.61 9.94
CA GLY A 62 15.15 -3.56 9.05
C GLY A 62 14.08 -2.64 9.67
N PRO A 63 13.32 -1.90 8.84
CA PRO A 63 12.37 -0.90 9.33
C PRO A 63 11.15 -1.57 9.99
N ARG A 64 10.52 -0.85 10.91
CA ARG A 64 9.23 -1.26 11.47
C ARG A 64 8.17 -1.22 10.38
N THR A 65 7.36 -2.27 10.31
CA THR A 65 6.29 -2.39 9.33
C THR A 65 4.96 -2.72 10.01
N GLY A 66 3.87 -2.18 9.48
CA GLY A 66 2.51 -2.53 9.87
C GLY A 66 1.78 -3.15 8.69
N GLY A 67 0.95 -4.17 8.93
CA GLY A 67 0.13 -4.82 7.90
C GLY A 67 0.88 -5.76 6.95
N LEU A 68 2.21 -5.85 7.04
CA LEU A 68 3.05 -6.60 6.09
C LEU A 68 2.66 -8.07 5.94
N ARG A 69 2.28 -8.75 7.03
CA ARG A 69 1.84 -10.16 6.96
C ARG A 69 0.56 -10.31 6.14
N ALA A 70 -0.47 -9.53 6.44
CA ALA A 70 -1.73 -9.55 5.69
C ALA A 70 -1.51 -9.16 4.22
N PHE A 71 -0.59 -8.24 3.96
CA PHE A 71 -0.19 -7.84 2.61
C PHE A 71 0.45 -8.98 1.82
N VAL A 72 1.37 -9.73 2.42
CA VAL A 72 1.97 -10.94 1.81
C VAL A 72 0.92 -12.01 1.55
N GLU A 73 0.03 -12.25 2.52
CA GLU A 73 -1.08 -13.20 2.36
C GLU A 73 -2.03 -12.81 1.23
N ALA A 74 -2.26 -11.51 1.01
CA ALA A 74 -3.05 -11.02 -0.11
C ALA A 74 -2.33 -11.25 -1.45
N LEU A 75 -1.02 -10.96 -1.53
CA LEU A 75 -0.20 -11.20 -2.73
C LEU A 75 -0.18 -12.67 -3.17
N ALA A 76 -0.31 -13.61 -2.23
CA ALA A 76 -0.34 -15.04 -2.52
C ALA A 76 -1.67 -15.53 -3.13
N ARG A 77 -2.72 -14.70 -3.12
CA ARG A 77 -4.04 -15.06 -3.66
C ARG A 77 -4.12 -14.73 -5.15
N PRO A 78 -4.85 -15.54 -5.95
CA PRO A 78 -5.15 -15.17 -7.33
C PRO A 78 -5.89 -13.83 -7.39
N MET A 79 -5.43 -12.93 -8.26
CA MET A 79 -6.04 -11.63 -8.54
C MET A 79 -6.41 -11.54 -10.01
N ALA A 80 -7.53 -10.87 -10.30
CA ALA A 80 -7.98 -10.69 -11.68
C ALA A 80 -7.20 -9.56 -12.35
N GLU A 81 -7.05 -8.42 -11.66
CA GLU A 81 -6.46 -7.20 -12.16
C GLU A 81 -5.63 -6.54 -11.06
N ALA A 82 -4.51 -7.17 -10.71
CA ALA A 82 -3.61 -6.67 -9.68
C ALA A 82 -3.02 -5.31 -10.09
N GLU A 83 -3.14 -4.32 -9.21
CA GLU A 83 -2.46 -3.04 -9.33
C GLU A 83 -1.82 -2.65 -7.99
N THR A 84 -0.83 -1.76 -8.04
CA THR A 84 -0.23 -1.18 -6.84
C THR A 84 -0.06 0.31 -6.94
N LEU A 85 -0.16 0.95 -5.78
CA LEU A 85 0.20 2.35 -5.60
C LEU A 85 0.94 2.54 -4.28
N SER A 86 1.76 3.58 -4.21
CA SER A 86 2.48 3.92 -3.01
C SER A 86 2.58 5.42 -2.86
N PHE A 87 2.46 5.90 -1.63
CA PHE A 87 2.57 7.32 -1.32
C PHE A 87 3.26 7.51 0.03
N ARG A 88 3.77 8.72 0.27
CA ARG A 88 4.42 9.09 1.53
C ARG A 88 3.41 9.84 2.39
N GLY A 89 3.25 9.38 3.63
CA GLY A 89 2.50 10.10 4.65
C GLY A 89 3.24 11.36 5.12
N ARG A 90 2.48 12.33 5.62
CA ARG A 90 3.01 13.56 6.26
C ARG A 90 3.91 13.28 7.47
N ASP A 91 3.77 12.11 8.08
CA ASP A 91 4.58 11.62 9.19
C ASP A 91 5.91 11.00 8.72
N GLY A 92 6.15 10.94 7.41
CA GLY A 92 7.32 10.30 6.81
C GLY A 92 7.15 8.80 6.55
N SER A 93 6.07 8.18 7.03
CA SER A 93 5.76 6.77 6.77
C SER A 93 5.49 6.54 5.28
N GLN A 94 5.88 5.39 4.75
CA GLN A 94 5.56 5.00 3.37
C GLN A 94 4.44 3.98 3.37
N PHE A 95 3.35 4.28 2.66
CA PHE A 95 2.23 3.38 2.47
C PHE A 95 2.32 2.71 1.10
N ILE A 96 2.03 1.41 1.06
CA ILE A 96 1.93 0.62 -0.16
C ILE A 96 0.55 -0.03 -0.13
N VAL A 97 -0.21 0.17 -1.20
CA VAL A 97 -1.58 -0.30 -1.34
C VAL A 97 -1.63 -1.26 -2.51
N LEU A 98 -2.18 -2.44 -2.24
CA LEU A 98 -2.47 -3.46 -3.23
C LEU A 98 -3.94 -3.36 -3.61
N LEU A 99 -4.18 -3.32 -4.91
CA LEU A 99 -5.52 -3.28 -5.49
C LEU A 99 -5.78 -4.53 -6.32
N ASP A 100 -7.03 -4.96 -6.38
CA ASP A 100 -7.54 -5.92 -7.36
C ASP A 100 -8.84 -5.37 -7.96
N SER A 101 -8.88 -5.23 -9.29
CA SER A 101 -10.02 -4.63 -10.00
C SER A 101 -10.45 -3.28 -9.41
N GLY A 102 -9.48 -2.44 -9.04
CA GLY A 102 -9.68 -1.11 -8.47
C GLY A 102 -10.15 -1.08 -7.01
N GLN A 103 -10.21 -2.23 -6.32
CA GLN A 103 -10.56 -2.31 -4.89
C GLN A 103 -9.32 -2.52 -4.04
N VAL A 104 -9.24 -1.86 -2.88
CA VAL A 104 -8.15 -2.09 -1.92
C VAL A 104 -8.29 -3.47 -1.30
N VAL A 105 -7.28 -4.32 -1.49
CA VAL A 105 -7.24 -5.67 -0.92
C VAL A 105 -6.27 -5.81 0.25
N ALA A 106 -5.21 -5.01 0.27
CA ALA A 106 -4.30 -4.95 1.41
C ALA A 106 -3.50 -3.64 1.42
N ILE A 107 -3.12 -3.20 2.62
CA ILE A 107 -2.24 -2.07 2.84
C ILE A 107 -1.08 -2.52 3.73
N THR A 108 0.13 -2.10 3.41
CA THR A 108 1.28 -2.17 4.33
C THR A 108 1.89 -0.79 4.50
N VAL A 109 2.41 -0.53 5.70
CA VAL A 109 3.11 0.71 6.04
C VAL A 109 4.55 0.39 6.45
N ILE A 110 5.49 1.22 6.01
CA ILE A 110 6.87 1.26 6.49
C ILE A 110 6.98 2.52 7.35
N GLU A 111 7.21 2.33 8.65
CA GLU A 111 7.24 3.44 9.60
C GLU A 111 8.56 4.22 9.47
N SER A 112 8.49 5.55 9.54
CA SER A 112 9.69 6.37 9.72
C SER A 112 10.32 6.08 11.08
N ALA A 113 11.66 6.05 11.12
CA ALA A 113 12.44 5.85 12.34
C ALA A 113 12.26 7.00 13.33
#